data_AF-A0A348PEU2-F1
#
_entry.id   AF-A0A348PEU2-F1
#
_cell.length_a   1.000
_cell.length_b   1.000
_cell.length_c   1.000
_cell.angle_alpha   90.00
_cell.angle_beta   90.00
_cell.angle_gamma   90.00
#
_symmetry.space_group_name_H-M   'P 1'
#
loop_
_entity.id
_entity.type
_entity.pdbx_description
1 polymer ?
#
loop_
_entity_poly.entity_id
_entity_poly.type
_entity_poly.pdbx_seq_one_letter_code
_entity_poly.pdbx_strand_id
1 'polypeptide(L)' 'ALRHARQLNIDCVAEGVESAAQWAFLAEHGWHAAQGWHISHPMAGTSIPGFVRNEPDALAASRR' A
#
# COMPACT_ATOMS: atom_id res chain seq x y z
N ALA A 1 -2.94 11.17 13.39
CA ALA A 1 -2.54 11.42 11.98
C ALA A 1 -3.69 12.02 11.17
N LEU A 2 -4.73 11.26 10.82
CA LEU A 2 -5.79 11.70 9.88
C LEU A 2 -6.50 13.02 10.24
N ARG A 3 -6.76 13.29 11.51
CA ARG A 3 -7.34 14.58 11.94
C ARG A 3 -6.49 15.78 11.48
N HIS A 4 -5.18 15.72 11.71
CA HIS A 4 -4.28 16.81 11.32
C HIS A 4 -4.12 16.88 9.81
N ALA A 5 -4.04 15.72 9.14
CA ALA A 5 -3.95 15.65 7.69
C ALA A 5 -5.14 16.35 7.00
N ARG A 6 -6.36 16.12 7.49
CA ARG A 6 -7.58 16.79 7.03
C ARG A 6 -7.55 18.30 7.27
N GLN A 7 -7.04 18.75 8.42
CA GLN A 7 -6.93 20.18 8.74
C GLN A 7 -5.91 20.90 7.85
N LEU A 8 -4.86 20.19 7.42
CA LEU A 8 -3.78 20.74 6.60
C LEU A 8 -3.99 20.49 5.10
N ASN A 9 -5.07 19.79 4.72
CA ASN A 9 -5.34 19.36 3.34
C ASN A 9 -4.15 18.58 2.73
N ILE A 10 -3.64 17.60 3.47
CA ILE A 10 -2.56 16.71 3.02
C ILE A 10 -3.02 15.25 3.07
N ASP A 11 -2.50 14.45 2.14
CA ASP A 11 -2.72 13.00 2.13
C ASP A 11 -1.85 12.31 3.19
N CYS A 12 -2.33 11.16 3.66
CA CYS A 12 -1.63 10.30 4.60
C CYS A 12 -1.50 8.89 4.05
N VAL A 13 -0.27 8.37 4.08
CA VAL A 13 0.06 6.98 3.77
C VAL A 13 0.29 6.22 5.08
N ALA A 14 -0.37 5.09 5.26
CA ALA A 14 -0.06 4.15 6.34
C ALA A 14 1.05 3.19 5.89
N GLU A 15 2.18 3.16 6.59
CA GLU A 15 3.27 2.23 6.32
C GLU A 15 3.25 1.03 7.27
N GLY A 16 3.81 -0.10 6.83
CA GLY A 16 3.89 -1.33 7.62
C GLY A 16 2.60 -2.15 7.67
N VAL A 17 1.77 -2.11 6.61
CA VAL A 17 0.57 -2.95 6.51
C VAL A 17 0.95 -4.38 6.13
N GLU A 18 0.74 -5.32 7.04
CA GLU A 18 1.19 -6.72 6.92
C GLU A 18 0.03 -7.72 6.90
N SER A 19 -1.18 -7.30 7.22
CA SER A 19 -2.36 -8.18 7.28
C SER A 19 -3.61 -7.58 6.62
N ALA A 20 -4.53 -8.46 6.23
CA ALA A 20 -5.84 -8.09 5.71
C ALA A 20 -6.69 -7.31 6.73
N ALA A 21 -6.55 -7.61 8.03
CA ALA A 21 -7.26 -6.89 9.09
C ALA A 21 -6.80 -5.43 9.21
N GLN A 22 -5.49 -5.18 9.11
CA GLN A 22 -4.95 -3.82 9.08
C GLN A 22 -5.42 -3.07 7.83
N TRP A 23 -5.37 -3.71 6.66
CA TRP A 23 -5.89 -3.12 5.42
C TRP A 23 -7.36 -2.69 5.53
N ALA A 24 -8.22 -3.59 6.03
CA ALA A 24 -9.64 -3.31 6.25
C ALA A 24 -9.84 -2.13 7.22
N PHE A 25 -9.13 -2.13 8.35
CA PHE A 25 -9.18 -1.03 9.32
C PHE A 25 -8.84 0.32 8.67
N LEU A 26 -7.77 0.38 7.87
CA LEU A 26 -7.36 1.63 7.21
C LEU A 26 -8.40 2.14 6.22
N ALA A 27 -8.98 1.24 5.42
CA ALA A 27 -10.04 1.56 4.47
C ALA A 27 -11.30 2.10 5.17
N GLU A 28 -11.72 1.46 6.26
CA GLU A 28 -12.90 1.89 7.04
C GLU A 28 -12.72 3.25 7.72
N HIS A 29 -11.48 3.62 8.08
CA HIS A 29 -11.20 4.85 8.84
C HIS A 29 -10.78 6.04 7.96
N GLY A 30 -10.75 5.86 6.63
CA GLY A 30 -10.52 6.93 5.66
C GLY A 30 -9.05 7.35 5.57
N TRP A 31 -8.14 6.39 5.53
CA TRP A 31 -6.76 6.61 5.08
C TRP A 31 -6.70 6.79 3.55
N HIS A 32 -5.71 7.53 3.06
CA HIS A 32 -5.61 7.88 1.63
C HIS A 32 -4.83 6.83 0.83
N ALA A 33 -3.75 6.29 1.42
CA ALA A 33 -2.97 5.22 0.82
C ALA A 33 -2.31 4.35 1.90
N ALA A 34 -1.76 3.22 1.46
CA ALA A 34 -1.04 2.29 2.32
C ALA A 34 0.18 1.69 1.60
N GLN A 35 1.20 1.34 2.39
CA GLN A 35 2.36 0.56 1.99
C GLN A 35 2.62 -0.53 3.02
N GLY A 36 2.99 -1.72 2.56
CA GLY A 36 3.45 -2.80 3.42
C GLY A 36 3.40 -4.15 2.71
N TRP A 37 3.93 -5.18 3.36
CA TRP A 37 4.09 -6.51 2.77
C TRP A 37 2.77 -7.23 2.45
N HIS A 38 1.65 -6.79 3.05
CA HIS A 38 0.33 -7.23 2.62
C HIS A 38 0.03 -6.83 1.16
N ILE A 39 0.57 -5.70 0.72
CA ILE A 39 0.39 -5.15 -0.63
C ILE A 39 1.50 -5.65 -1.54
N SER A 40 2.75 -5.44 -1.13
CA SER A 40 3.96 -5.85 -1.84
C SER A 40 5.19 -5.72 -0.95
N HIS A 41 6.15 -6.62 -1.11
CA HIS A 41 7.54 -6.40 -0.69
C HIS A 41 8.22 -5.36 -1.60
N PRO A 42 9.34 -4.76 -1.19
CA PRO A 42 10.16 -3.93 -2.08
C PRO A 42 10.55 -4.72 -3.34
N MET A 43 10.44 -4.08 -4.51
CA MET A 43 10.78 -4.71 -5.78
C MET A 43 11.67 -3.79 -6.63
N ALA A 44 12.34 -4.36 -7.63
CA ALA A 44 13.05 -3.57 -8.62
C ALA A 44 12.08 -2.65 -9.39
N GLY A 45 12.54 -1.44 -9.72
CA GLY A 45 11.71 -0.47 -10.46
C GLY A 45 11.20 -1.01 -11.80
N THR A 46 11.97 -1.89 -12.45
CA THR A 46 11.58 -2.57 -13.70
C THR A 46 10.38 -3.50 -13.53
N SER A 47 10.08 -3.96 -12.31
CA SER A 47 8.94 -4.84 -12.02
C SER A 47 7.65 -4.07 -11.74
N ILE A 48 7.72 -2.77 -11.42
CA ILE A 48 6.55 -1.95 -11.08
C ILE A 48 5.49 -1.92 -12.20
N PRO A 49 5.84 -1.70 -13.48
CA PRO A 49 4.83 -1.66 -14.54
C PRO A 49 4.05 -2.98 -14.65
N GLY A 50 4.73 -4.12 -14.50
CA GLY A 50 4.09 -5.43 -14.52
C GLY A 50 3.22 -5.65 -13.28
N PHE A 51 3.68 -5.22 -12.09
CA PHE A 51 2.89 -5.31 -10.87
C PHE A 51 1.59 -4.51 -10.98
N VAL A 52 1.65 -3.27 -11.46
CA VAL A 52 0.47 -2.41 -11.68
C VAL A 52 -0.50 -3.01 -12.70
N ARG A 53 0.01 -3.70 -13.73
CA ARG A 53 -0.82 -4.41 -14.72
C ARG A 53 -1.28 -5.80 -14.27
N ASN A 54 -0.92 -6.23 -13.06
CA ASN A 54 -1.20 -7.57 -12.53
C ASN A 54 -0.59 -8.70 -13.39
N GLU A 55 0.61 -8.49 -13.93
CA GLU A 55 1.34 -9.51 -14.67
C GLU A 55 1.85 -10.61 -13.70
N PRO A 56 1.70 -11.91 -14.03
CA PRO A 56 2.00 -13.01 -13.11
C PRO A 56 3.43 -12.98 -12.55
N ASP A 57 4.43 -12.72 -13.39
CA ASP A 57 5.84 -12.72 -12.98
C ASP A 57 6.16 -11.58 -12.01
N ALA A 58 5.54 -10.41 -12.21
CA ALA A 58 5.72 -9.26 -11.33
C ALA A 58 4.99 -9.45 -9.98
N LEU A 59 3.81 -10.07 -9.98
CA LEU A 59 3.10 -10.47 -8.75
C LEU A 59 3.87 -11.54 -7.97
N ALA A 60 4.57 -12.45 -8.64
CA ALA A 60 5.43 -13.43 -7.98
C ALA A 60 6.67 -12.75 -7.37
N ALA A 61 7.23 -11.73 -8.06
CA ALA A 61 8.35 -10.95 -7.55
C ALA A 61 7.97 -10.06 -6.35
N SER A 62 6.71 -9.63 -6.26
CA SER A 62 6.21 -8.76 -5.17
C SER A 62 6.05 -9.47 -3.82
N ARG A 63 6.25 -10.78 -3.76
CA ARG A 63 6.04 -11.63 -2.57
C ARG A 63 7.33 -12.07 -1.87
N ARG A 64 8.48 -11.60 -2.34
CA ARG A 64 9.82 -12.07 -1.91
C ARG A 64 10.55 -11.01 -1.11
#